data_AF-A0A920AHD7-F1
#
_entry.id   AF-A0A920AHD7-F1
#
_cell.length_a   1.000
_cell.length_b   1.000
_cell.length_c   1.000
_cell.angle_alpha   90.00
_cell.angle_beta   90.00
_cell.angle_gamma   90.00
#
_symmetry.space_group_name_H-M   'P 1'
#
loop_
_entity.id
_entity.type
_entity.pdbx_description
1 polymer ?
#
loop_
_entity_poly.entity_id
_entity_poly.type
_entity_poly.pdbx_seq_one_letter_code
_entity_poly.pdbx_strand_id
1 'polypeptide(L)' 'MYYMQKLNPAPPDPMQAKIMQWMPIVFTFFFLWFPAGLVLYWLCNNLLSMGQQYLINRRIESGAL' A
#
# COMPACT_ATOMS: atom_id res chain seq x y z
N MET A 1 1.36 1.80 3.56
CA MET A 1 1.77 1.79 2.14
C MET A 1 3.16 1.22 1.89
N TYR A 2 4.18 1.63 2.65
CA TYR A 2 5.57 1.20 2.44
C TYR A 2 5.78 -0.33 2.48
N TYR A 3 5.15 -1.03 3.44
CA TYR A 3 5.26 -2.50 3.56
C TYR A 3 4.60 -3.24 2.39
N MET A 4 3.45 -2.76 1.93
CA MET A 4 2.70 -3.36 0.80
C MET A 4 3.39 -3.13 -0.54
N GLN A 5 4.08 -2.01 -0.73
CA GLN A 5 4.89 -1.79 -1.94
C GLN A 5 6.07 -2.76 -2.06
N LYS A 6 6.65 -3.23 -0.94
CA LYS A 6 7.71 -4.25 -0.97
C LYS A 6 7.22 -5.65 -1.35
N LEU A 7 5.93 -5.93 -1.18
CA LEU A 7 5.31 -7.21 -1.52
C LEU A 7 4.86 -7.29 -2.98
N ASN A 8 4.74 -6.15 -3.67
CA ASN A 8 4.44 -6.11 -5.10
C ASN A 8 5.73 -6.10 -5.92
N PRO A 9 5.81 -6.83 -7.05
CA PRO A 9 6.99 -6.81 -7.91
C PRO A 9 7.29 -5.38 -8.35
N ALA A 10 8.54 -4.96 -8.19
CA ALA A 10 8.99 -3.64 -8.61
C ALA A 10 8.81 -3.49 -10.13
N PRO A 11 8.38 -2.32 -10.62
CA PRO A 11 8.31 -2.06 -12.05
C PRO A 11 9.70 -2.25 -12.70
N PRO A 12 9.79 -2.77 -13.92
CA PRO A 12 11.06 -3.07 -14.58
C PRO A 12 11.89 -1.81 -14.89
N ASP A 13 11.26 -0.63 -14.93
CA ASP A 13 11.95 0.63 -15.19
C ASP A 13 12.48 1.27 -13.88
N PRO A 14 13.80 1.52 -13.77
CA PRO A 14 14.42 2.11 -12.58
C PRO A 14 13.87 3.50 -12.22
N MET A 15 13.32 4.26 -13.18
CA MET A 15 12.68 5.54 -12.90
C MET A 15 11.34 5.35 -12.17
N GLN A 16 10.52 4.41 -12.64
CA GLN A 16 9.22 4.12 -12.04
C GLN A 16 9.36 3.52 -10.64
N ALA A 17 10.36 2.66 -10.43
CA ALA A 17 10.69 2.12 -9.12
C ALA A 17 11.02 3.21 -8.09
N LYS A 18 11.82 4.22 -8.49
CA LYS A 18 12.10 5.38 -7.63
C LYS A 18 10.82 6.15 -7.30
N ILE A 19 9.98 6.44 -8.28
CA ILE A 19 8.71 7.15 -8.05
C ILE A 19 7.82 6.39 -7.06
N MET A 20 7.71 5.07 -7.19
CA MET A 20 6.93 4.25 -6.25
C MET A 20 7.48 4.30 -4.82
N GLN A 21 8.80 4.32 -4.64
CA GLN A 21 9.43 4.44 -3.32
C GLN A 21 9.16 5.79 -2.64
N TRP A 22 9.05 6.87 -3.42
CA TRP A 22 8.75 8.21 -2.91
C TRP A 22 7.25 8.47 -2.69
N MET A 23 6.38 7.70 -3.34
CA MET A 23 4.92 7.82 -3.28
C MET A 23 4.34 7.87 -1.84
N PRO A 24 4.79 7.05 -0.87
CA PRO A 24 4.27 7.11 0.50
C PRO A 24 4.54 8.46 1.16
N ILE A 25 5.72 9.03 0.92
CA ILE A 25 6.15 10.30 1.51
C ILE A 25 5.33 11.45 0.91
N VAL A 26 5.17 11.45 -0.42
CA VAL A 26 4.33 12.42 -1.11
C VAL A 26 2.90 12.39 -0.59
N PHE A 27 2.33 11.19 -0.40
CA PHE A 27 0.99 11.06 0.17
C PHE A 27 0.90 11.54 1.62
N THR A 28 1.91 11.31 2.45
CA THR A 28 1.93 11.85 3.82
C THR A 28 1.81 13.37 3.82
N PHE A 29 2.60 14.08 3.00
CA PHE A 29 2.51 15.55 2.93
C PHE A 29 1.23 16.04 2.26
N PHE A 30 0.72 15.30 1.27
CA PHE A 30 -0.55 15.61 0.62
C PHE A 30 -1.73 15.54 1.60
N PHE A 31 -1.78 14.51 2.45
CA PHE A 31 -2.86 14.33 3.43
C PHE A 31 -2.86 15.35 4.58
N LEU A 32 -1.77 16.11 4.80
CA LEU A 32 -1.73 17.17 5.83
C LEU A 32 -2.74 18.29 5.57
N TRP A 33 -3.14 18.49 4.31
CA TRP A 33 -4.09 19.53 3.92
C TRP A 33 -5.55 19.05 3.91
N PHE A 34 -5.80 17.77 4.25
CA PHE A 34 -7.13 17.18 4.24
C PHE A 34 -7.70 17.03 5.66
N PRO A 35 -9.04 17.01 5.81
CA PRO A 35 -9.69 16.76 7.08
C PRO A 35 -9.27 15.43 7.71
N ALA A 36 -8.97 15.42 9.02
CA ALA A 36 -8.48 14.24 9.73
C ALA A 36 -9.42 13.03 9.65
N GLY A 37 -10.74 13.24 9.54
CA GLY A 37 -11.72 12.16 9.36
C GLY A 37 -11.55 11.40 8.04
N LEU A 38 -11.25 12.11 6.94
CA LEU A 38 -10.99 11.50 5.64
C LEU A 38 -9.69 10.68 5.69
N VAL A 39 -8.65 11.24 6.31
CA VAL A 39 -7.34 10.57 6.45
C VAL A 39 -7.45 9.32 7.33
N LEU A 40 -8.21 9.39 8.43
CA LEU A 40 -8.44 8.24 9.31
C LEU A 40 -9.24 7.15 8.60
N TYR A 41 -10.31 7.51 7.89
CA TYR A 41 -11.08 6.56 7.07
C TYR A 41 -10.18 5.86 6.05
N TRP A 42 -9.37 6.64 5.32
CA TRP A 42 -8.45 6.12 4.32
C TRP A 42 -7.40 5.18 4.93
N LEU A 43 -6.82 5.56 6.08
CA LEU A 43 -5.83 4.74 6.79
C LEU A 43 -6.43 3.42 7.25
N CYS A 44 -7.59 3.45 7.90
CA CYS A 44 -8.30 2.26 8.35
C CYS A 44 -8.67 1.33 7.19
N ASN A 45 -9.15 1.88 6.08
CA ASN A 45 -9.48 1.10 4.89
C ASN A 45 -8.24 0.41 4.30
N ASN A 46 -7.11 1.13 4.18
CA ASN A 46 -5.86 0.56 3.69
C ASN A 46 -5.28 -0.53 4.60
N LEU A 47 -5.41 -0.37 5.93
CA LEU A 47 -5.00 -1.41 6.88
C LEU A 47 -5.85 -2.68 6.74
N LEU A 48 -7.17 -2.55 6.57
CA LEU A 48 -8.07 -3.67 6.32
C LEU A 48 -7.74 -4.35 4.98
N SER A 49 -7.53 -3.58 3.91
CA SER A 49 -7.12 -4.12 2.61
C SER A 49 -5.78 -4.86 2.68
N MET A 50 -4.80 -4.37 3.45
CA MET A 50 -3.54 -5.11 3.69
C MET A 50 -3.78 -6.43 4.40
N GLY A 51 -4.63 -6.45 5.43
CA GLY A 51 -5.00 -7.68 6.14
C GLY A 51 -5.69 -8.69 5.22
N GLN A 52 -6.62 -8.21 4.38
CA GLN A 52 -7.26 -9.04 3.35
C GLN A 52 -6.23 -9.59 2.36
N GLN A 53 -5.32 -8.76 1.86
CA GLN A 53 -4.29 -9.17 0.91
C GLN A 53 -3.35 -10.22 1.51
N TYR A 54 -2.97 -10.07 2.78
CA TYR A 54 -2.18 -11.06 3.50
C TYR A 54 -2.90 -12.43 3.60
N LEU A 55 -4.20 -12.42 3.94
CA LEU A 55 -5.00 -13.65 4.00
C LEU A 55 -5.15 -14.31 2.62
N ILE A 56 -5.35 -13.53 1.56
CA ILE A 56 -5.45 -14.04 0.18
C ILE A 56 -4.12 -14.67 -0.25
N ASN A 57 -2.99 -13.97 -0.06
CA ASN A 57 -1.68 -14.48 -0.43
C ASN A 57 -1.38 -15.80 0.29
N ARG A 58 -1.70 -15.88 1.59
CA ARG A 58 -1.53 -17.12 2.36
C ARG A 58 -2.41 -18.27 1.84
N ARG A 59 -3.63 -17.99 1.36
CA ARG A 59 -4.50 -19.01 0.76
C ARG A 59 -3.97 -19.52 -0.58
N ILE A 60 -3.45 -18.62 -1.41
CA ILE A 60 -2.79 -18.93 -2.68
C ILE A 60 -1.56 -19.81 -2.43
N GLU A 61 -0.70 -19.44 -1.47
CA GLU A 61 0.48 -20.23 -1.10
C GLU A 61 0.14 -21.63 -0.56
N SER A 62 -0.99 -21.77 0.13
CA SER A 62 -1.47 -23.07 0.62
C SER A 62 -2.14 -23.96 -0.46
N GLY A 63 -2.27 -23.48 -1.70
CA GLY A 63 -2.96 -24.19 -2.78
C GLY A 63 -4.46 -24.39 -2.53
N ALA A 64 -5.06 -23.56 -1.67
CA ALA A 64 -6.50 -23.58 -1.38
C ALA A 64 -7.32 -22.77 -2.41
N LEU A 65 -6.62 -22.08 -3.32
CA LEU A 65 -7.08 -21.30 -4.46
C LEU A 65 -6.07 -21.52 -5.59
#